data_AF-A0A7W7Q815-F1
#
_entry.id   AF-A0A7W7Q815-F1
#
_cell.length_a   1.000
_cell.length_b   1.000
_cell.length_c   1.000
_cell.angle_alpha   90.00
_cell.angle_beta   90.00
_cell.angle_gamma   90.00
#
_symmetry.space_group_name_H-M   'P 1'
#
loop_
_entity.id
_entity.type
_entity.pdbx_description
1 polymer ?
#
loop_
_entity_poly.entity_id
_entity_poly.type
_entity_poly.pdbx_seq_one_letter_code
_entity_poly.pdbx_strand_id
1 'polypeptide(L)' 'MRSGISMRYEIDHDNEIATLYFGYRDDYVLTLGRENLDKLVDLGAAARREFAARPTG' A
#
# COMPACT_ATOMS: atom_id res chain seq x y z
N MET A 1 -3.80 -16.77 -17.48
CA MET A 1 -3.79 -15.38 -17.00
C MET A 1 -3.97 -15.39 -15.49
N ARG A 2 -2.91 -15.14 -14.69
CA ARG A 2 -3.02 -15.00 -13.23
C ARG A 2 -3.18 -13.51 -12.89
N SER A 3 -4.25 -12.87 -13.34
CA SER A 3 -4.55 -11.46 -13.07
C SER A 3 -5.43 -11.32 -11.83
N GLY A 4 -4.91 -11.74 -10.67
CA GLY A 4 -5.72 -11.86 -9.45
C GLY A 4 -5.34 -10.93 -8.31
N ILE A 5 -4.42 -9.98 -8.50
CA ILE A 5 -4.12 -9.02 -7.44
C ILE A 5 -5.17 -7.91 -7.53
N SER A 6 -6.19 -8.02 -6.68
CA SER A 6 -7.14 -6.94 -6.46
C SER A 6 -6.46 -5.93 -5.55
N MET A 7 -6.44 -4.66 -5.96
CA MET A 7 -6.06 -3.55 -5.09
C MET A 7 -7.27 -2.63 -4.98
N ARG A 8 -7.74 -2.39 -3.76
CA ARG A 8 -8.78 -1.41 -3.48
C ARG A 8 -8.51 -0.73 -2.14
N TYR A 9 -9.18 0.37 -1.90
CA TYR A 9 -9.14 1.07 -0.63
C TYR A 9 -10.53 1.56 -0.22
N GLU A 10 -10.70 1.77 1.08
CA GLU A 10 -11.86 2.42 1.68
C GLU A 10 -11.37 3.55 2.57
N ILE A 11 -12.09 4.67 2.59
CA ILE A 11 -11.79 5.84 3.41
C ILE A 11 -12.95 6.08 4.36
N ASP A 12 -12.62 6.21 5.64
CA ASP A 12 -13.49 6.71 6.69
C ASP A 12 -13.09 8.16 6.98
N HIS A 13 -13.89 9.11 6.50
CA HIS A 13 -13.63 10.53 6.68
C HIS A 13 -13.88 11.03 8.11
N ASP A 14 -14.79 10.38 8.84
CA ASP A 14 -15.14 10.81 10.20
C ASP A 14 -14.04 10.43 11.20
N ASN A 15 -13.38 9.30 10.95
CA ASN A 15 -12.27 8.82 11.78
C ASN A 15 -10.88 9.09 11.19
N GLU A 16 -10.82 9.71 10.00
CA GLU A 16 -9.59 9.95 9.22
C GLU A 16 -8.73 8.68 9.03
N ILE A 17 -9.37 7.57 8.71
CA ILE A 17 -8.74 6.25 8.53
C ILE A 17 -8.87 5.79 7.08
N ALA A 18 -7.81 5.14 6.57
CA ALA A 18 -7.83 4.42 5.31
C ALA A 18 -7.62 2.92 5.56
N THR A 19 -8.39 2.09 4.86
CA THR A 19 -8.15 0.64 4.78
C THR A 19 -7.70 0.28 3.38
N LEU A 20 -6.52 -0.32 3.27
CA LEU A 20 -5.91 -0.76 2.02
C LEU A 20 -6.04 -2.28 1.92
N TYR A 21 -6.60 -2.76 0.81
CA TYR A 21 -6.76 -4.18 0.51
C TYR A 21 -5.84 -4.55 -0.65
N PHE A 22 -5.01 -5.56 -0.47
CA PHE A 22 -4.04 -6.02 -1.47
C PHE A 22 -3.81 -7.53 -1.40
N GLY A 23 -3.24 -8.10 -2.47
CA GLY A 23 -3.02 -9.55 -2.60
C GLY A 23 -4.10 -10.25 -3.42
N TYR A 24 -4.07 -11.58 -3.43
CA TYR A 24 -5.12 -12.37 -4.07
C TYR A 24 -6.34 -12.37 -3.15
N ARG A 25 -7.52 -11.98 -3.64
CA ARG A 25 -8.76 -11.96 -2.83
C ARG A 25 -8.65 -11.18 -1.51
N ASP A 26 -7.92 -10.07 -1.50
CA ASP A 26 -7.76 -9.19 -0.33
C ASP A 26 -7.10 -9.89 0.89
N ASP A 27 -6.22 -10.88 0.64
CA ASP A 27 -5.49 -11.62 1.71
C ASP A 27 -4.67 -10.72 2.66
N TYR A 28 -4.34 -9.50 2.24
CA TYR A 28 -3.71 -8.50 3.08
C TYR A 28 -4.60 -7.26 3.23
N VAL A 29 -4.86 -6.90 4.48
CA VAL A 29 -5.65 -5.73 4.87
C VAL A 29 -4.83 -4.88 5.82
N LEU A 30 -4.69 -3.60 5.52
CA LEU A 30 -3.96 -2.64 6.34
C LEU A 30 -4.83 -1.42 6.61
N THR A 31 -5.15 -1.18 7.89
CA THR A 31 -5.93 -0.03 8.34
C THR A 31 -5.03 0.96 9.06
N LEU A 32 -5.00 2.21 8.60
CA LEU A 32 -4.12 3.26 9.12
C LEU A 32 -4.86 4.58 9.23
N GLY A 33 -4.57 5.33 10.30
CA GLY A 33 -4.91 6.76 10.36
C GLY A 33 -4.09 7.56 9.35
N ARG A 34 -4.62 8.72 8.94
CA ARG A 34 -4.07 9.61 7.91
C ARG A 34 -2.56 9.88 8.04
N GLU A 35 -2.08 10.27 9.22
CA GLU A 35 -0.64 10.58 9.41
C GLU A 35 0.27 9.36 9.17
N ASN A 36 -0.19 8.17 9.56
CA ASN A 36 0.57 6.95 9.35
C ASN A 36 0.49 6.46 7.91
N LEU A 37 -0.63 6.75 7.22
CA LEU A 37 -0.75 6.52 5.79
C LEU A 37 0.28 7.37 5.01
N ASP A 38 0.41 8.65 5.34
CA ASP A 38 1.38 9.55 4.70
C ASP A 38 2.82 9.01 4.87
N LYS A 39 3.18 8.63 6.10
CA LYS A 39 4.49 8.01 6.39
C LYS A 39 4.70 6.69 5.64
N LEU A 40 3.67 5.86 5.51
CA LEU A 40 3.75 4.60 4.77
C LEU A 40 4.03 4.86 3.28
N VAL A 41 3.37 5.86 2.68
CA VAL A 41 3.60 6.25 1.29
C VAL A 41 5.04 6.70 1.09
N ASP A 42 5.57 7.53 1.98
CA ASP A 42 6.96 7.98 1.93
C ASP A 42 7.95 6.82 2.05
N LEU A 43 7.71 5.90 2.99
CA LEU A 43 8.53 4.71 3.20
C LEU A 43 8.52 3.80 1.97
N GLY A 44 7.34 3.55 1.40
CA GLY A 44 7.19 2.76 0.18
C GLY A 44 7.87 3.40 -1.02
N ALA A 45 7.78 4.72 -1.16
CA ALA A 45 8.48 5.47 -2.21
C ALA A 45 10.00 5.38 -2.06
N ALA A 46 10.53 5.44 -0.82
CA ALA A 46 11.94 5.24 -0.54
C ALA A 46 12.42 3.84 -0.93
N ALA A 47 11.70 2.79 -0.50
CA ALA A 47 12.01 1.41 -0.85
C ALA A 47 11.97 1.19 -2.38
N ARG A 48 10.99 1.76 -3.08
CA ARG A 48 10.90 1.68 -4.55
C ARG A 48 12.11 2.30 -5.24
N ARG A 49 12.60 3.45 -4.74
CA ARG A 49 13.81 4.09 -5.28
C ARG A 49 15.04 3.19 -5.08
N GLU A 50 15.15 2.54 -3.93
CA GLU A 50 16.23 1.60 -3.65
C GLU A 50 16.20 0.38 -4.59
N PHE A 51 15.01 -0.19 -4.83
CA PHE A 51 14.86 -1.27 -5.82
C PHE A 51 15.30 -0.85 -7.23
N ALA A 52 14.96 0.37 -7.66
CA ALA A 52 15.35 0.89 -8.97
C ALA A 52 16.85 1.20 -9.08
N ALA A 53 17.51 1.50 -7.95
CA ALA A 53 18.94 1.84 -7.90
C ALA A 53 19.85 0.60 -7.86
N ARG A 54 19.31 -0.60 -7.58
CA ARG A 54 20.07 -1.84 -7.61
C ARG A 54 20.41 -2.20 -9.06
N PRO A 55 21.69 -2.31 -9.46
CA PRO A 55 22.05 -2.87 -10.76
C PRO A 55 21.53 -4.30 -10.80
N THR A 56 20.73 -4.64 -11.81
CA THR A 56 20.53 -6.03 -12.20
C THR A 56 21.91 -6.55 -12.61
N GLY A 57 22.57 -7.26 -11.71
CA GLY A 57 23.77 -8.04 -12.02
C GLY A 57 23.46 -9.13 -13.04
#